data_AF-A0A2N9KA83-F1
#
_entry.id   AF-A0A2N9KA83-F1
#
_cell.length_a   1.000
_cell.length_b   1.000
_cell.length_c   1.000
_cell.angle_alpha   90.00
_cell.angle_beta   90.00
_cell.angle_gamma   90.00
#
_symmetry.space_group_name_H-M   'P 1'
#
loop_
_entity.id
_entity.type
_entity.pdbx_description
1 polymer ?
#
loop_
_entity_poly.entity_id
_entity_poly.type
_entity_poly.pdbx_seq_one_letter_code
_entity_poly.pdbx_strand_id
1 'polypeptide(L)' 'MKQKTWMILSTLVSLSILIALITATIITGKRLYTKIGSLFIGILTIISAIPDIKKDGKLTWQSSLFVLTGLYFIVHPWL' A
#
# COMPACT_ATOMS: atom_id res chain seq x y z
N MET A 1 0.55 -14.32 -18.80
CA MET A 1 0.84 -15.13 -17.59
C MET A 1 1.88 -14.49 -16.67
N LYS A 2 3.06 -14.08 -17.16
CA LYS A 2 4.15 -13.51 -16.33
C LYS A 2 3.73 -12.33 -15.42
N GLN A 3 3.01 -11.33 -15.95
CA GLN A 3 2.54 -10.18 -15.15
C GLN A 3 1.60 -10.57 -13.99
N LYS A 4 0.73 -11.57 -14.20
CA LYS A 4 -0.19 -12.06 -13.17
C LYS A 4 0.58 -12.70 -12.01
N THR A 5 1.63 -13.47 -12.31
CA THR A 5 2.49 -14.10 -11.30
C THR A 5 3.25 -13.06 -10.48
N TRP A 6 3.82 -12.03 -11.11
CA TRP A 6 4.50 -10.93 -10.41
C TRP A 6 3.57 -10.15 -9.48
N MET A 7 2.34 -9.90 -9.94
CA MET A 7 1.32 -9.24 -9.13
C MET A 7 0.98 -10.06 -7.89
N ILE A 8 0.73 -11.37 -8.05
CA ILE A 8 0.44 -12.29 -6.93
C ILE A 8 1.61 -12.34 -5.93
N LEU A 9 2.85 -12.42 -6.43
CA LEU A 9 4.04 -12.45 -5.58
C LEU A 9 4.17 -11.16 -4.77
N SER A 10 3.98 -10.00 -5.42
CA SER A 10 4.04 -8.69 -4.76
C SER A 10 2.97 -8.53 -3.68
N THR A 11 1.75 -9.04 -3.93
CA THR A 11 0.68 -9.04 -2.92
C THR A 11 1.01 -9.93 -1.74
N LEU A 12 1.56 -11.13 -1.96
CA LEU A 12 1.97 -12.04 -0.89
C LEU A 12 3.06 -11.44 -0.02
N VAL A 13 4.10 -10.86 -0.63
CA VAL A 13 5.20 -10.21 0.11
C VAL A 13 4.67 -9.02 0.92
N SER A 14 3.81 -8.20 0.32
CA SER A 14 3.20 -7.05 1.00
C SER A 14 2.36 -7.47 2.21
N LEU A 15 1.60 -8.55 2.07
CA LEU A 15 0.74 -9.08 3.13
C LEU A 15 1.57 -9.67 4.28
N SER A 16 2.67 -10.36 3.98
CA SER A 16 3.63 -10.84 4.99
C SER A 16 4.28 -9.70 5.78
N ILE A 17 4.68 -8.61 5.11
CA ILE A 17 5.26 -7.42 5.77
C ILE A 17 4.23 -6.76 6.70
N LEU A 18 2.96 -6.66 6.25
CA LEU A 18 1.86 -6.14 7.07
C LEU A 18 1.64 -6.95 8.34
N ILE A 19 1.57 -8.28 8.22
CA ILE A 19 1.41 -9.18 9.37
C ILE A 19 2.59 -9.04 10.34
N ALA A 20 3.82 -8.96 9.83
CA ALA A 20 5.00 -8.76 10.67
C ALA A 20 4.95 -7.43 11.44
N LEU A 21 4.53 -6.33 10.80
CA LEU A 21 4.42 -5.01 11.43
C LEU A 21 3.30 -4.96 12.47
N ILE A 22 2.15 -5.59 12.21
CA ILE A 22 1.05 -5.73 13.19
C ILE A 22 1.54 -6.54 14.40
N THR A 23 2.20 -7.68 14.16
CA THR A 23 2.74 -8.53 15.21
C THR A 23 3.78 -7.80 16.06
N ALA A 24 4.70 -7.06 15.43
CA ALA A 24 5.67 -6.22 16.12
C ALA A 24 4.99 -5.12 16.97
N THR A 25 3.92 -4.51 16.46
CA THR A 25 3.11 -3.52 17.20
C THR A 25 2.52 -4.13 18.47
N ILE A 26 1.92 -5.32 18.37
CA ILE A 26 1.29 -6.01 19.50
C ILE A 26 2.33 -6.40 20.55
N ILE A 27 3.46 -6.97 20.13
CA ILE A 27 4.52 -7.45 21.03
C ILE A 27 5.22 -6.29 21.75
N THR A 28 5.54 -5.21 21.04
CA THR A 28 6.29 -4.08 21.63
C THR A 28 5.41 -3.00 22.23
N GLY A 29 4.10 -3.00 21.95
CA GLY A 29 3.17 -1.94 22.32
C GLY A 29 3.48 -0.58 21.68
N LYS A 30 4.45 -0.51 20.75
CA LYS A 30 4.89 0.73 20.13
C LYS A 30 4.06 1.03 18.88
N ARG A 31 3.33 2.14 18.90
CA ARG A 31 2.61 2.70 17.74
C ARG A 31 3.52 3.07 16.55
N LEU A 32 4.84 3.04 16.74
CA LEU A 32 5.82 3.34 15.69
C LEU A 32 5.73 2.32 14.53
N TYR A 33 5.50 1.04 14.85
CA TYR A 33 5.31 0.00 13.83
C TYR A 33 4.00 0.15 13.07
N THR A 34 2.94 0.64 13.72
CA THR A 34 1.67 1.02 13.07
C THR A 34 1.88 2.16 12.08
N LYS A 35 2.65 3.20 12.45
CA LYS A 35 3.01 4.30 11.55
C LYS A 35 3.76 3.81 10.31
N ILE A 36 4.72 2.91 10.50
CA ILE A 36 5.48 2.31 9.40
C ILE A 36 4.55 1.47 8.50
N GLY A 37 3.64 0.70 9.09
CA GLY A 37 2.62 -0.06 8.36
C GLY A 37 1.69 0.82 7.54
N SER A 38 1.17 1.91 8.12
CA SER A 38 0.33 2.89 7.43
C SER A 38 1.05 3.51 6.24
N LEU A 39 2.29 3.96 6.41
CA LEU A 39 3.12 4.50 5.33
C LEU A 39 3.32 3.47 4.21
N PHE A 40 3.57 2.21 4.58
CA PHE A 40 3.77 1.12 3.62
C PHE A 40 2.49 0.84 2.81
N ILE A 41 1.31 0.81 3.44
CA ILE A 41 0.01 0.71 2.76
C ILE A 41 -0.16 1.88 1.80
N GLY A 42 0.12 3.11 2.24
CA GLY A 42 -0.02 4.30 1.41
C GLY A 42 0.79 4.22 0.11
N ILE A 43 2.06 3.80 0.21
CA ILE A 43 2.95 3.62 -0.95
C ILE A 43 2.42 2.54 -1.90
N LEU A 44 2.00 1.38 -1.37
CA LEU A 44 1.43 0.31 -2.19
C LEU A 44 0.18 0.76 -2.95
N THR A 45 -0.68 1.53 -2.30
CA THR A 45 -1.93 2.04 -2.87
C THR A 45 -1.65 2.98 -4.06
N ILE A 46 -0.62 3.83 -3.94
CA ILE A 46 -0.18 4.71 -5.05
C ILE A 46 0.42 3.88 -6.20
N ILE A 47 1.27 2.90 -5.89
CA ILE A 47 1.89 2.03 -6.91
C ILE A 47 0.83 1.25 -7.69
N SER A 48 -0.24 0.80 -7.03
CA SER A 48 -1.37 0.13 -7.67
C SER A 48 -2.13 1.02 -8.65
N ALA A 49 -2.10 2.36 -8.50
CA ALA A 49 -2.75 3.28 -9.43
C ALA A 49 -1.95 3.50 -10.73
N ILE A 50 -0.62 3.35 -10.68
CA ILE A 50 0.30 3.55 -11.82
C ILE A 50 -0.08 2.72 -13.07
N PRO A 51 -0.36 1.41 -12.98
CA PRO A 51 -0.73 0.62 -14.16
C PRO A 51 -2.04 1.07 -14.81
N ASP A 52 -3.03 1.52 -14.04
CA ASP A 52 -4.28 2.06 -14.59
C ASP A 52 -4.05 3.40 -15.31
N ILE A 53 -3.28 4.31 -14.71
CA ILE A 53 -2.90 5.59 -15.34
C ILE A 53 -2.13 5.35 -16.63
N LYS A 54 -1.22 4.37 -16.64
CA LYS A 54 -0.41 4.01 -17.81
C LYS A 54 -1.26 3.39 -18.93
N LYS A 55 -2.33 2.67 -18.58
CA LYS A 55 -3.22 2.00 -19.53
C LYS A 55 -4.17 2.98 -20.22
N ASP A 56 -4.76 3.90 -19.47
CA ASP A 56 -5.74 4.86 -19.98
C ASP A 56 -5.12 6.17 -20.49
N GLY A 57 -3.83 6.42 -20.20
CA GLY A 57 -3.12 7.62 -20.60
C GLY A 57 -3.65 8.91 -19.96
N LYS A 58 -4.58 8.78 -19.01
CA LYS A 58 -5.24 9.86 -18.28
C LYS A 58 -5.47 9.42 -16.84
N LEU A 59 -5.56 10.39 -15.93
CA LEU A 59 -5.95 10.12 -14.56
C LEU A 59 -7.45 9.82 -14.53
N THR A 60 -7.84 8.55 -14.44
CA THR A 60 -9.23 8.16 -14.28
C THR A 60 -9.68 8.41 -12.84
N TRP A 61 -10.98 8.56 -12.62
CA TRP A 61 -11.53 8.82 -11.29
C TRP A 61 -11.17 7.72 -10.28
N GLN A 62 -11.10 6.48 -10.77
CA GLN A 62 -10.68 5.32 -9.99
C GLN A 62 -9.19 5.42 -9.59
N SER A 63 -8.29 5.71 -10.53
CA SER A 63 -6.86 5.90 -10.21
C SER A 63 -6.64 7.10 -9.29
N SER A 64 -7.42 8.17 -9.45
CA SER A 64 -7.36 9.36 -8.58
C SER A 64 -7.73 9.02 -7.13
N LEU A 65 -8.77 8.19 -6.93
CA LEU A 65 -9.15 7.72 -5.59
C LEU A 65 -8.03 6.91 -4.94
N PHE A 66 -7.36 6.02 -5.68
CA PHE A 66 -6.22 5.25 -5.16
C PHE A 66 -5.05 6.16 -4.77
N VAL A 67 -4.72 7.17 -5.59
CA VAL A 67 -3.65 8.14 -5.28
C VAL A 67 -3.99 8.97 -4.04
N LEU A 68 -5.22 9.48 -3.93
CA LEU A 68 -5.67 10.26 -2.77
C LEU A 68 -5.66 9.43 -1.49
N THR A 69 -6.15 8.19 -1.56
CA THR A 69 -6.16 7.26 -0.43
C THR A 69 -4.73 6.96 0.02
N GLY A 70 -3.82 6.72 -0.93
CA GLY A 70 -2.42 6.48 -0.62
C GLY A 70 -1.71 7.70 0.01
N LEU A 71 -1.95 8.90 -0.52
CA LEU A 71 -1.44 10.15 0.06
C LEU A 71 -1.99 10.39 1.47
N TYR A 72 -3.26 10.07 1.71
CA TYR A 72 -3.86 10.18 3.04
C TYR A 72 -3.14 9.31 4.08
N PHE A 73 -2.86 8.05 3.75
CA PHE A 73 -2.11 7.13 4.63
C PHE A 73 -0.65 7.55 4.86
N ILE A 74 -0.05 8.31 3.94
CA ILE A 74 1.31 8.87 4.08
C ILE A 74 1.31 10.12 4.97
N VAL A 75 0.36 11.03 4.76
CA VAL A 75 0.28 12.32 5.49
C VAL A 75 -0.26 12.13 6.90
N HIS A 76 -1.19 11.19 7.09
CA HIS A 76 -1.73 10.82 8.40
C HIS A 76 -1.42 9.36 8.74
N PRO A 77 -0.16 9.06 9.12
CA PRO A 77 0.23 7.69 9.48
C PRO A 77 -0.30 7.24 10.86
N TRP A 78 -1.48 7.72 11.28
CA TRP A 78 -1.95 7.70 12.67
C TRP A 78 -3.27 6.96 12.91
N LEU A 79 -3.81 6.25 11.92
CA LEU A 79 -4.58 5.02 12.16
C LEU A 79 -3.60 3.85 12.32
#